data_AF-A0A914T567-F1
#
_entry.id   AF-A0A914T567-F1
#
_cell.length_a   1.000
_cell.length_b   1.000
_cell.length_c   1.000
_cell.angle_alpha   90.00
_cell.angle_beta   90.00
_cell.angle_gamma   90.00
#
_symmetry.space_group_name_H-M   'P 1'
#
loop_
_entity.id
_entity.type
_entity.pdbx_description
1 polymer ?
#
loop_
_entity_poly.entity_id
_entity_poly.type
_entity_poly.pdbx_seq_one_letter_code
_entity_poly.pdbx_strand_id
1 'polypeptide(L)'
;MQSFADFFIGIGYFSRATQASYALSHGIFVFNKTICSYLALIQGIGTFCQQLSVLALALDRLWAVASPTKYYNMSSKPLCHLTLFGCILICAGYFFVTFYGLNPLDETYNCSAGSSAGPLFRPYLMIFG
;
A
#
# COMPACT_ATOMS: atom_id res chain seq x y z
N MET A 1 5.92 4.05 13.55
CA MET A 1 5.77 3.76 12.10
C MET A 1 4.37 4.10 11.61
N GLN A 2 3.31 3.79 12.37
CA GLN A 2 1.92 4.04 11.96
C GLN A 2 1.64 5.47 11.49
N SER A 3 2.04 6.49 12.26
CA SER A 3 1.85 7.91 11.87
C SER A 3 2.52 8.30 10.55
N PHE A 4 3.63 7.63 10.18
CA PHE A 4 4.32 7.87 8.92
C PHE A 4 3.61 7.17 7.75
N ALA A 5 3.04 6.00 7.99
CA ALA A 5 2.18 5.32 7.02
C ALA A 5 0.90 6.13 6.75
N ASP A 6 0.26 6.66 7.79
CA ASP A 6 -0.94 7.50 7.68
C ASP A 6 -0.67 8.78 6.85
N PHE A 7 0.54 9.35 6.96
CA PHE A 7 0.97 10.47 6.14
C PHE A 7 1.05 10.12 4.64
N PHE A 8 1.66 8.98 4.28
CA PHE A 8 1.69 8.53 2.89
C PHE A 8 0.31 8.19 2.33
N ILE A 9 -0.55 7.59 3.16
CA ILE A 9 -1.94 7.35 2.80
C ILE A 9 -2.64 8.67 2.49
N GLY A 10 -2.48 9.68 3.37
CA GLY A 10 -3.03 11.02 3.18
C GLY A 10 -2.58 11.68 1.87
N ILE A 11 -1.27 11.63 1.56
CA ILE A 11 -0.73 12.15 0.29
C ILE A 11 -1.31 11.38 -0.92
N GLY A 12 -1.39 10.06 -0.82
CA GLY A 12 -1.94 9.21 -1.88
C GLY A 12 -3.40 9.54 -2.19
N TYR A 13 -4.23 9.67 -1.15
CA TYR A 13 -5.63 10.06 -1.31
C TYR A 13 -5.77 11.50 -1.83
N PHE A 14 -5.00 12.44 -1.29
CA PHE A 14 -5.06 13.84 -1.70
C PHE A 14 -4.69 14.02 -3.18
N SER A 15 -3.62 13.38 -3.63
CA SER A 15 -3.18 13.45 -5.03
C SER A 15 -4.22 12.86 -5.99
N ARG A 16 -4.82 11.72 -5.65
CA ARG A 16 -5.91 11.10 -6.44
C ARG A 16 -7.18 11.96 -6.48
N ALA A 17 -7.59 12.49 -5.34
CA ALA A 17 -8.75 13.38 -5.26
C ALA A 17 -8.54 14.66 -6.08
N THR A 18 -7.32 15.22 -6.04
CA THR A 18 -6.94 16.40 -6.83
C THR A 18 -6.98 16.09 -8.32
N GLN A 19 -6.40 14.96 -8.75
CA GLN A 19 -6.42 14.54 -10.16
C GLN A 19 -7.84 14.30 -10.67
N ALA A 20 -8.68 13.63 -9.88
CA ALA A 20 -10.08 13.39 -10.21
C ALA A 20 -10.86 14.71 -10.36
N SER A 21 -10.67 15.64 -9.42
CA SER A 21 -11.32 16.96 -9.46
C SER A 21 -10.89 17.80 -10.67
N TYR A 22 -9.59 17.75 -11.01
CA TYR A 22 -9.05 18.41 -12.19
C TYR A 22 -9.58 17.80 -13.50
N ALA A 23 -9.67 16.48 -13.57
CA ALA A 23 -10.17 15.79 -14.74
C ALA A 23 -11.67 16.06 -14.97
N LEU A 24 -12.47 16.07 -13.89
CA LEU A 24 -13.88 16.44 -13.93
C LEU A 24 -14.10 17.87 -14.44
N SER A 25 -13.26 18.83 -14.03
CA SER A 25 -13.40 20.23 -14.47
C SER A 25 -13.01 20.45 -15.94
N HIS A 26 -12.19 19.57 -16.52
CA HIS A 26 -11.74 19.65 -17.92
C HIS A 26 -12.41 18.62 -18.84
N GLY A 27 -13.36 17.83 -18.34
CA GLY A 27 -14.04 16.79 -19.12
C GLY A 27 -13.14 15.65 -19.58
N ILE A 28 -12.06 15.36 -18.84
CA ILE A 28 -11.13 14.28 -19.15
C ILE A 28 -11.63 13.00 -18.49
N PHE A 29 -11.98 12.01 -19.31
CA PHE A 29 -12.48 10.71 -18.85
C PHE A 29 -11.56 9.54 -19.20
N VAL A 30 -10.41 9.81 -19.81
CA VAL A 30 -9.45 8.79 -20.23
C VAL A 30 -8.12 9.09 -19.57
N PHE A 31 -7.62 8.12 -18.80
CA PHE A 31 -6.39 8.23 -18.03
C PHE A 31 -5.37 7.21 -18.51
N ASN A 32 -4.10 7.60 -18.51
CA ASN A 32 -3.02 6.66 -18.73
C ASN A 32 -2.92 5.71 -17.52
N LYS A 33 -3.01 4.39 -17.77
CA LYS A 33 -2.97 3.38 -16.69
C LYS A 33 -1.72 3.50 -15.84
N THR A 34 -0.55 3.75 -16.44
CA THR A 34 0.73 3.82 -15.74
C THR A 34 0.74 4.94 -14.69
N ILE A 35 0.20 6.11 -15.02
CA ILE A 35 0.09 7.23 -14.07
C ILE A 35 -0.84 6.84 -12.90
N CYS A 36 -1.96 6.20 -13.22
CA CYS A 36 -2.90 5.69 -12.21
C CYS A 36 -2.26 4.64 -11.30
N SER A 37 -1.43 3.76 -11.84
CA SER A 37 -0.69 2.74 -11.09
C SER A 37 0.33 3.37 -10.13
N TYR A 38 1.03 4.44 -10.54
CA TYR A 38 1.95 5.15 -9.64
C TYR A 38 1.22 5.80 -8.47
N LEU A 39 0.06 6.43 -8.72
CA LEU A 39 -0.74 7.01 -7.64
C LEU A 39 -1.34 5.92 -6.74
N ALA A 40 -1.75 4.78 -7.32
CA ALA A 40 -2.18 3.59 -6.58
C ALA A 40 -1.08 3.05 -5.66
N LEU A 41 0.16 3.10 -6.14
CA LEU A 41 1.31 2.55 -5.44
C LEU A 41 1.57 3.29 -4.12
N ILE A 42 1.54 4.63 -4.14
CA ILE A 42 1.80 5.44 -2.94
C ILE A 42 0.77 5.11 -1.85
N GLN A 43 -0.50 5.06 -2.23
CA GLN A 43 -1.58 4.69 -1.32
C GLN A 43 -1.44 3.23 -0.85
N GLY A 44 -1.16 2.30 -1.77
CA GLY A 44 -0.98 0.88 -1.49
C GLY A 44 0.13 0.63 -0.47
N ILE A 45 1.32 1.19 -0.69
CA ILE A 45 2.46 1.10 0.24
C ILE A 45 2.08 1.61 1.63
N GLY A 46 1.36 2.74 1.71
CA GLY A 46 0.87 3.28 2.98
C GLY A 46 -0.05 2.29 3.70
N THR A 47 -1.06 1.75 2.99
CA THR A 47 -2.02 0.80 3.57
C THR A 47 -1.36 -0.51 4.04
N PHE A 48 -0.41 -1.06 3.28
CA PHE A 48 0.34 -2.26 3.69
C PHE A 48 1.23 -2.00 4.90
N CYS A 49 1.94 -0.86 4.93
CA CYS A 49 2.72 -0.46 6.11
C CYS A 49 1.85 -0.34 7.36
N GLN A 50 0.63 0.20 7.22
CA GLN A 50 -0.31 0.33 8.31
C GLN A 50 -0.79 -1.05 8.81
N GLN A 51 -1.20 -1.94 7.91
CA GLN A 51 -1.64 -3.30 8.25
C GLN A 51 -0.51 -4.11 8.93
N LEU A 52 0.72 -4.02 8.43
CA LEU A 52 1.89 -4.67 9.02
C LEU A 52 2.22 -4.10 10.41
N SER A 53 2.09 -2.78 10.58
CA SER A 53 2.29 -2.15 11.89
C SER A 53 1.27 -2.65 12.92
N VAL A 54 -0.01 -2.79 12.52
CA VAL A 54 -1.07 -3.34 13.38
C VAL A 54 -0.82 -4.81 13.70
N LEU A 55 -0.43 -5.61 12.71
CA LEU A 55 -0.08 -7.02 12.91
C LEU A 55 1.11 -7.19 13.85
N ALA A 56 2.16 -6.37 13.69
CA ALA A 56 3.32 -6.38 14.57
C ALA A 56 2.95 -6.05 16.01
N LEU A 57 2.08 -5.05 16.21
CA LEU A 57 1.60 -4.67 17.53
C LEU A 57 0.71 -5.76 18.16
N ALA A 58 -0.12 -6.44 17.35
CA ALA A 58 -0.91 -7.58 17.81
C ALA A 58 -0.03 -8.76 18.24
N LEU A 59 1.02 -9.07 17.47
CA LEU A 59 2.00 -10.12 17.80
C LEU A 59 2.81 -9.79 19.06
N ASP A 60 3.22 -8.52 19.22
CA ASP A 60 3.92 -8.03 20.41
C ASP A 60 3.06 -8.24 21.67
N ARG A 61 1.76 -7.90 21.61
CA ARG A 61 0.82 -8.13 22.72
C ARG A 61 0.54 -9.60 22.97
N LEU A 62 0.45 -10.42 21.92
CA LEU A 62 0.27 -11.86 22.05
C LEU A 62 1.46 -12.50 22.77
N TRP A 63 2.70 -12.12 22.42
CA TRP A 63 3.90 -12.63 23.08
C TRP A 63 4.04 -12.16 24.51
N ALA A 64 3.65 -10.92 24.82
CA ALA A 64 3.61 -10.43 26.20
C ALA A 64 2.68 -11.26 27.10
N VAL A 65 1.55 -11.73 26.57
CA VAL A 65 0.59 -12.56 27.31
C VAL A 65 1.00 -14.03 27.35
N ALA A 66 1.43 -14.60 26.21
CA ALA A 66 1.72 -16.01 26.08
C ALA A 66 3.05 -16.43 26.76
N SER A 67 4.04 -15.53 26.84
CA SER A 67 5.33 -15.84 27.48
C SER A 67 5.95 -14.60 28.14
N PRO A 68 5.42 -14.16 29.30
CA PRO A 68 5.83 -12.92 29.93
C PRO A 68 7.30 -12.91 30.36
N THR A 69 7.84 -14.05 30.81
CA THR A 69 9.25 -14.17 31.22
C THR A 69 10.22 -14.07 30.06
N LYS A 70 9.89 -14.64 28.90
CA LYS A 70 10.70 -14.49 27.68
C LYS A 70 10.57 -13.08 27.12
N TYR A 71 9.37 -12.51 27.14
CA TYR A 71 9.09 -11.17 26.67
C TYR A 71 9.87 -10.10 27.47
N TYR A 72 9.92 -10.23 28.80
CA TYR A 72 10.66 -9.30 29.66
C TYR A 72 12.17 -9.25 29.35
N ASN A 73 12.74 -10.39 28.96
CA ASN A 73 14.15 -10.49 28.58
C ASN A 73 14.42 -10.20 27.10
N MET A 74 13.37 -10.00 26.30
CA MET A 74 13.49 -9.75 24.86
C MET A 74 13.66 -8.25 24.62
N SER A 75 14.78 -7.87 24.01
CA SER A 75 14.93 -6.51 23.48
C SER A 75 13.94 -6.29 22.35
N SER A 76 13.19 -5.18 22.37
CA SER A 76 12.21 -4.82 21.33
C SER A 76 12.84 -4.38 20.00
N LYS A 77 14.16 -4.13 19.98
CA LYS A 77 14.90 -3.66 18.80
C LYS A 77 14.90 -4.64 17.61
N PRO A 78 15.23 -5.95 17.78
CA PRO A 78 15.21 -6.91 16.67
C PRO A 78 13.82 -7.07 16.03
N LEU A 79 12.75 -7.06 16.82
CA LEU A 79 11.37 -7.10 16.33
C LEU A 79 11.05 -5.91 15.42
N CYS A 80 11.45 -4.70 15.85
CA CYS A 80 11.28 -3.49 15.04
C CYS A 80 12.03 -3.60 13.70
N HIS A 81 13.29 -4.03 13.70
CA HIS A 81 14.05 -4.21 12.45
C HIS A 81 13.44 -5.27 11.53
N LEU A 82 12.94 -6.38 12.08
CA LEU A 82 12.32 -7.46 11.32
C LEU A 82 11.01 -6.98 10.66
N THR A 83 10.21 -6.19 11.37
CA THR A 83 8.99 -5.58 10.81
C THR A 83 9.31 -4.56 9.72
N LEU A 84 10.37 -3.76 9.88
CA LEU A 84 10.82 -2.78 8.89
C LEU A 84 11.32 -3.47 7.62
N PHE A 85 12.12 -4.53 7.77
CA PHE A 85 12.60 -5.34 6.66
C PHE A 85 11.45 -6.07 5.93
N GLY A 86 10.48 -6.60 6.68
CA GLY A 86 9.25 -7.18 6.13
C GLY A 86 8.43 -6.17 5.31
N CYS A 87 8.26 -4.94 5.82
CA CYS A 87 7.62 -3.86 5.08
C CYS A 87 8.34 -3.57 3.74
N ILE A 88 9.67 -3.46 3.76
CA ILE A 88 10.45 -3.17 2.54
C ILE A 88 10.27 -4.29 1.50
N LEU A 89 10.36 -5.56 1.91
CA LEU A 89 10.17 -6.69 1.00
C LEU A 89 8.76 -6.73 0.40
N ILE A 90 7.73 -6.49 1.21
CA ILE A 90 6.34 -6.47 0.75
C ILE A 90 6.11 -5.30 -0.21
N CYS A 91 6.69 -4.13 0.07
CA CYS A 91 6.61 -2.97 -0.84
C CYS A 91 7.30 -3.25 -2.18
N ALA A 92 8.48 -3.87 -2.16
CA ALA A 92 9.20 -4.25 -3.38
C ALA A 92 8.43 -5.29 -4.20
N GLY A 93 7.86 -6.30 -3.54
CA GLY A 93 6.99 -7.29 -4.19
C GLY A 93 5.74 -6.66 -4.78
N TYR A 94 5.07 -5.77 -4.03
CA TYR A 94 3.89 -5.05 -4.51
C TYR A 94 4.20 -4.19 -5.74
N PHE A 95 5.34 -3.49 -5.75
CA PHE A 95 5.78 -2.73 -6.92
C PHE A 95 5.96 -3.64 -8.14
N PHE A 96 6.72 -4.73 -7.99
CA PHE A 96 6.98 -5.64 -9.10
C PHE A 96 5.68 -6.22 -9.68
N VAL A 97 4.76 -6.65 -8.82
CA VAL A 97 3.50 -7.28 -9.24
C VAL A 97 2.53 -6.26 -9.85
N THR A 98 2.51 -5.02 -9.34
CA THR A 98 1.61 -3.97 -9.86
C THR A 98 1.97 -3.57 -11.29
N PHE A 99 3.26 -3.49 -11.62
CA PHE A 99 3.74 -3.11 -12.95
C PHE A 99 3.96 -4.29 -13.90
N TYR A 100 3.90 -5.53 -13.40
CA TYR A 100 4.10 -6.71 -14.24
C TYR A 100 3.03 -6.80 -15.34
N GLY A 101 3.47 -6.82 -16.60
CA GLY A 101 2.59 -6.93 -17.75
C GLY A 101 1.75 -5.67 -18.05
N LEU A 102 2.13 -4.52 -17.50
CA LEU A 102 1.43 -3.26 -17.71
C LEU A 102 2.01 -2.54 -18.93
N ASN A 103 1.20 -2.34 -19.96
CA ASN A 103 1.61 -1.60 -21.15
C ASN A 103 1.44 -0.08 -20.93
N PRO A 104 2.44 0.75 -21.26
CA PRO A 104 2.39 2.20 -21.03
C PRO A 104 1.42 2.96 -21.96
N LEU A 105 0.95 2.28 -23.02
CA LEU A 105 -0.03 2.79 -23.97
C LEU A 105 -1.48 2.46 -23.58
N ASP A 106 -1.67 1.67 -22.51
CA ASP A 106 -3.01 1.31 -22.09
C ASP A 106 -3.72 2.49 -21.40
N GLU A 107 -4.96 2.71 -21.80
CA GLU A 107 -5.84 3.71 -21.22
C GLU A 107 -6.92 3.08 -20.32
N THR A 108 -7.40 3.84 -19.35
CA THR A 108 -8.50 3.45 -18.47
C THR A 108 -9.44 4.62 -18.23
N TYR A 109 -10.74 4.33 -18.18
CA TYR A 109 -11.76 5.35 -17.91
C TYR A 109 -11.83 5.75 -16.43
N ASN A 110 -11.37 4.86 -15.55
CA ASN A 110 -11.31 5.11 -14.11
C ASN A 110 -9.90 4.85 -13.59
N CYS A 111 -9.44 5.76 -12.74
CA CYS A 111 -8.13 5.73 -12.09
C CYS A 111 -8.24 5.07 -10.69
N SER A 112 -8.79 3.85 -10.61
CA SER A 112 -8.91 3.09 -9.35
C SER A 112 -7.77 2.09 -9.20
N ALA A 113 -7.44 1.72 -7.96
CA ALA A 113 -6.39 0.73 -7.70
C ALA A 113 -6.65 -0.61 -8.42
N GLY A 114 -7.92 -1.03 -8.51
CA GLY A 114 -8.32 -2.25 -9.22
C GLY A 114 -8.30 -2.12 -10.74
N SER A 115 -8.52 -0.96 -11.35
CA SER A 115 -8.48 -0.79 -12.82
C SER A 115 -7.07 -0.54 -13.37
N SER A 116 -6.19 0.02 -12.54
CA SER A 116 -4.80 0.34 -12.89
C SER A 116 -3.78 -0.71 -12.47
N ALA A 117 -4.20 -1.81 -11.86
CA ALA A 117 -3.28 -2.89 -11.47
C ALA A 117 -2.98 -3.83 -12.64
N GLY A 118 -1.76 -4.39 -12.65
CA GLY A 118 -1.38 -5.48 -13.54
C GLY A 118 -2.34 -6.68 -13.46
N PRO A 119 -2.41 -7.50 -14.52
CA PRO A 119 -3.44 -8.53 -14.69
C PRO A 119 -3.50 -9.55 -13.54
N LEU A 120 -2.38 -9.83 -12.87
CA LEU A 120 -2.30 -10.78 -11.76
C LEU A 120 -2.95 -10.28 -10.47
N PHE A 121 -2.88 -8.96 -10.19
CA PHE A 121 -3.39 -8.37 -8.95
C PHE A 121 -4.73 -7.66 -9.12
N ARG A 122 -5.13 -7.43 -10.38
CA ARG A 122 -6.40 -6.82 -10.75
C ARG A 122 -7.62 -7.44 -10.06
N PRO A 123 -7.83 -8.77 -10.02
CA PRO A 123 -9.02 -9.35 -9.37
C PRO A 123 -8.99 -9.16 -7.85
N TYR A 124 -7.82 -9.29 -7.21
CA TYR A 124 -7.69 -9.08 -5.76
C TYR A 124 -8.00 -7.63 -5.38
N LEU A 125 -7.44 -6.65 -6.11
CA LEU A 125 -7.68 -5.23 -5.87
C LEU A 125 -9.07 -4.76 -6.31
N MET A 126 -9.76 -5.47 -7.22
CA MET A 126 -11.17 -5.17 -7.52
C MET A 126 -12.11 -5.62 -6.40
N ILE A 127 -11.74 -6.66 -5.64
CA ILE A 127 -12.58 -7.21 -4.56
C ILE A 127 -12.28 -6.52 -3.23
N PHE A 128 -11.01 -6.20 -2.96
CA PHE A 128 -10.55 -5.70 -1.65
C PHE A 128 -9.99 -4.27 -1.68
N GLY A 129 -9.91 -3.62 -2.85
CA GLY A 129 -9.27 -2.32 -3.04
C GLY A 129 -10.21 -1.17 -3.40
#